data_AF-A0A3N4JJI4-F1
#
_entry.id   AF-A0A3N4JJI4-F1
#
_cell.length_a   1.000
_cell.length_b   1.000
_cell.length_c   1.000
_cell.angle_alpha   90.00
_cell.angle_beta   90.00
_cell.angle_gamma   90.00
#
_symmetry.space_group_name_H-M   'P 1'
#
loop_
_entity.id
_entity.type
_entity.pdbx_description
1 polymer ?
#
loop_
_entity_poly.entity_id
_entity_poly.type
_entity_poly.pdbx_seq_one_letter_code
_entity_poly.pdbx_strand_id
1 'polypeptide(L)'
;MVDLPYGIRRCFITGISPLSLADNTSGGFNISVNMSFEEEVAGLCGLSRAEVEEALERICESKTDVEGHLARLTKYANGYHFCNYRKSEPVFNTDTSLEYLQAVLTNKNFNIASPPNSEVSPQFLEICASSPGAVTHIQNALTPSPDGTTQYHLIPYSKLVDRFTLADLQGRALGDGEEVAWRTLLLYFGSFTFDKENPSKFLTIPNHIAATRFGTTILRRFGLLDSMRDAVRFLALHGDIIAPLTGYRKLMAGRDIKPGGYAMTEWQHRDSFHIAILENPGLDPQVEYEVTKVEAPVWLILS
;
A
#
# COMPACT_ATOMS: atom_id res chain seq x y z
N MET A 1 -8.93 -47.39 -13.53
CA MET A 1 -8.55 -46.09 -12.95
C MET A 1 -7.13 -46.25 -12.47
N VAL A 2 -6.16 -45.65 -13.17
CA VAL A 2 -4.73 -45.86 -12.91
C VAL A 2 -4.32 -44.89 -11.80
N ASP A 3 -4.08 -45.41 -10.60
CA ASP A 3 -3.40 -44.67 -9.54
C ASP A 3 -1.95 -44.49 -9.97
N LEU A 4 -1.58 -43.27 -10.38
CA LEU A 4 -0.19 -42.90 -10.64
C LEU A 4 0.46 -42.53 -9.29
N PRO A 5 1.43 -43.31 -8.78
CA PRO A 5 2.03 -43.11 -7.45
C PRO A 5 2.93 -41.85 -7.33
N TYR A 6 2.94 -40.98 -8.34
CA TYR A 6 3.80 -39.80 -8.44
C TYR A 6 3.03 -38.48 -8.66
N GLY A 7 1.72 -38.47 -8.42
CA GLY A 7 0.94 -37.22 -8.46
C GLY A 7 1.20 -36.35 -7.22
N ILE A 8 1.32 -35.03 -7.40
CA ILE A 8 1.29 -34.07 -6.28
C ILE A 8 -0.07 -34.22 -5.58
N ARG A 9 -0.08 -34.86 -4.42
CA ARG A 9 -1.32 -35.21 -3.70
C ARG A 9 -1.90 -34.02 -2.94
N ARG A 10 -1.04 -33.09 -2.52
CA ARG A 10 -1.37 -31.84 -1.81
C ARG A 10 -0.33 -30.79 -2.16
N CYS A 11 -0.78 -29.57 -2.41
CA CYS A 11 0.08 -28.42 -2.67
C CYS A 11 -0.34 -27.30 -1.72
N PHE A 12 0.62 -26.70 -1.03
CA PHE A 12 0.42 -25.50 -0.23
C PHE A 12 0.82 -24.31 -1.08
N ILE A 13 -0.13 -23.43 -1.38
CA ILE A 13 0.15 -22.21 -2.10
C ILE A 13 -0.57 -21.07 -1.39
N THR A 14 0.20 -20.06 -0.97
CA THR A 14 -0.28 -18.81 -0.39
C THR A 14 -0.07 -17.67 -1.39
N GLY A 15 -0.85 -16.60 -1.28
CA GLY A 15 -0.66 -15.39 -2.11
C GLY A 15 -1.06 -15.54 -3.59
N ILE A 16 -1.78 -16.60 -3.98
CA ILE A 16 -2.39 -16.69 -5.31
C ILE A 16 -3.75 -16.01 -5.31
N SER A 17 -3.98 -15.13 -6.28
CA SER A 17 -5.26 -14.46 -6.44
C SER A 17 -6.39 -15.43 -6.83
N PRO A 18 -7.63 -15.20 -6.36
CA PRO A 18 -8.81 -15.95 -6.78
C PRO A 18 -9.05 -15.94 -8.29
N LEU A 19 -8.61 -14.89 -8.98
CA LEU A 19 -8.63 -14.81 -10.44
C LEU A 19 -7.75 -15.90 -11.07
N SER A 20 -6.53 -16.07 -10.57
CA SER A 20 -5.63 -17.15 -11.00
C SER A 20 -6.20 -18.54 -10.67
N LEU A 21 -6.96 -18.67 -9.58
CA LEU A 21 -7.70 -19.88 -9.22
C LEU A 21 -8.96 -20.11 -10.05
N ALA A 22 -9.49 -19.10 -10.73
CA ALA A 22 -10.66 -19.22 -11.60
C ALA A 22 -10.26 -19.51 -13.06
N ASP A 23 -9.23 -18.80 -13.58
CA ASP A 23 -8.84 -18.88 -14.99
C ASP A 23 -7.88 -20.04 -15.30
N ASN A 24 -6.99 -20.44 -14.38
CA ASN A 24 -6.05 -21.56 -14.60
C ASN A 24 -6.61 -22.94 -14.21
N THR A 25 -7.88 -23.04 -13.82
CA THR A 25 -8.43 -24.26 -13.18
C THR A 25 -9.42 -25.05 -14.03
N SER A 26 -9.44 -24.82 -15.35
CA SER A 26 -10.17 -25.67 -16.29
C SER A 26 -9.68 -27.13 -16.39
N GLY A 27 -8.78 -27.60 -15.51
CA GLY A 27 -8.34 -29.00 -15.54
C GLY A 27 -7.82 -29.71 -14.27
N GLY A 28 -7.62 -29.08 -13.09
CA GLY A 28 -7.00 -29.85 -11.99
C GLY A 28 -6.95 -29.31 -10.55
N PHE A 29 -7.21 -28.02 -10.31
CA PHE A 29 -7.13 -27.43 -8.96
C PHE A 29 -8.50 -27.02 -8.39
N ASN A 30 -9.60 -27.59 -8.89
CA ASN A 30 -10.94 -27.24 -8.40
C ASN A 30 -11.18 -27.62 -6.91
N ILE A 31 -10.31 -28.45 -6.35
CA ILE A 31 -10.29 -28.91 -4.94
C ILE A 31 -9.39 -28.09 -4.02
N SER A 32 -8.80 -26.97 -4.48
CA SER A 32 -7.95 -26.14 -3.64
C SER A 32 -8.77 -25.34 -2.62
N VAL A 33 -8.29 -25.32 -1.38
CA VAL A 33 -8.80 -24.47 -0.30
C VAL A 33 -7.83 -23.32 -0.15
N ASN A 34 -8.35 -22.09 -0.15
CA ASN A 34 -7.54 -20.93 0.10
C ASN A 34 -7.37 -20.76 1.62
N MET A 35 -6.15 -20.96 2.10
CA MET A 35 -5.82 -20.81 3.52
C MET A 35 -5.05 -19.52 3.80
N SER A 36 -4.90 -18.62 2.83
CA SER A 36 -4.03 -17.44 2.95
C SER A 36 -4.44 -16.50 4.10
N PHE A 37 -5.67 -16.62 4.60
CA PHE A 37 -6.21 -15.82 5.69
C PHE A 37 -6.35 -16.57 7.03
N GLU A 38 -5.97 -17.85 7.07
CA GLU A 38 -5.97 -18.63 8.30
C GLU A 38 -4.80 -18.17 9.20
N GLU A 39 -5.10 -17.99 10.48
CA GLU A 39 -4.15 -17.50 11.48
C GLU A 39 -2.87 -18.36 11.53
N GLU A 40 -3.01 -19.68 11.41
CA GLU A 40 -1.91 -20.63 11.52
C GLU A 40 -0.84 -20.50 10.42
N VAL A 41 -1.19 -19.86 9.29
CA VAL A 41 -0.29 -19.71 8.14
C VAL A 41 -0.06 -18.26 7.75
N ALA A 42 -0.81 -17.30 8.31
CA ALA A 42 -0.67 -15.88 8.03
C ALA A 42 0.77 -15.37 8.29
N GLY A 43 1.44 -15.89 9.32
CA GLY A 43 2.83 -15.55 9.64
C GLY A 43 3.85 -16.06 8.63
N LEU A 44 3.52 -17.04 7.76
CA LEU A 44 4.44 -17.54 6.73
C LEU A 44 4.61 -16.58 5.56
N CYS A 45 3.75 -15.55 5.47
CA CYS A 45 3.72 -14.60 4.35
C CYS A 45 4.66 -13.40 4.52
N GLY A 46 5.37 -13.29 5.65
CA GLY A 46 6.25 -12.16 5.93
C GLY A 46 7.16 -12.39 7.13
N LEU A 47 8.03 -11.44 7.42
CA LEU A 47 8.86 -11.44 8.63
C LEU A 47 8.13 -10.71 9.76
N SER A 48 8.19 -11.25 10.98
CA SER A 48 7.71 -10.55 12.17
C SER A 48 8.63 -9.39 12.55
N ARG A 49 8.10 -8.46 13.36
CA ARG A 49 8.90 -7.36 13.90
C ARG A 49 10.09 -7.85 14.73
N ALA A 50 9.85 -8.89 15.54
CA ALA A 50 10.89 -9.51 16.35
C ALA A 50 12.02 -10.09 15.50
N GLU A 51 11.71 -10.82 14.42
CA GLU A 51 12.74 -11.39 13.53
C GLU A 51 13.57 -10.29 12.84
N VAL A 52 12.94 -9.20 12.40
CA VAL A 52 13.63 -8.06 11.79
C VAL A 52 14.54 -7.37 12.81
N GLU A 53 14.04 -7.12 14.02
CA GLU A 53 14.81 -6.51 15.11
C GLU A 53 16.02 -7.39 15.49
N GLU A 54 15.81 -8.70 15.67
CA GLU A 54 16.86 -9.67 16.01
C GLU A 54 17.92 -9.80 14.89
N ALA A 55 17.53 -9.62 13.62
CA ALA A 55 18.47 -9.57 12.50
C ALA A 55 19.28 -8.26 12.53
N LEU A 56 18.63 -7.12 12.80
CA LEU A 56 19.30 -5.82 12.92
C LEU A 56 20.32 -5.79 14.06
N GLU A 57 19.97 -6.34 15.23
CA GLU A 57 20.87 -6.47 16.38
C GLU A 57 22.15 -7.26 16.08
N ARG A 58 22.12 -8.15 15.08
CA ARG A 58 23.29 -8.92 14.65
C ARG A 58 24.17 -8.19 13.64
N ILE A 59 23.63 -7.24 12.89
CA ILE A 59 24.34 -6.57 11.78
C ILE A 59 24.74 -5.13 12.11
N CYS A 60 24.04 -4.47 13.04
CA CYS A 60 24.31 -3.11 13.46
C CYS A 60 25.28 -3.06 14.65
N GLU A 61 26.08 -1.99 14.73
CA GLU A 61 27.08 -1.81 15.79
C GLU A 61 26.47 -1.17 17.06
N SER A 62 25.39 -0.41 16.90
CA SER A 62 24.75 0.32 18.00
C SER A 62 23.23 0.11 18.04
N LYS A 63 22.66 0.24 19.23
CA LYS A 63 21.20 0.21 19.44
C LYS A 63 20.49 1.34 18.68
N THR A 64 21.11 2.51 18.57
CA THR A 64 20.58 3.65 17.81
C THR A 64 20.44 3.32 16.33
N ASP A 65 21.40 2.58 15.76
CA ASP A 65 21.32 2.15 14.36
C ASP A 65 20.20 1.12 14.16
N VAL A 66 20.07 0.16 15.09
CA VAL A 66 18.96 -0.81 15.09
C VAL A 66 17.62 -0.10 15.10
N GLU A 67 17.42 0.85 16.02
CA GLU A 67 16.19 1.63 16.14
C GLU A 67 15.89 2.43 14.86
N GLY A 68 16.91 3.08 14.28
CA GLY A 68 16.77 3.84 13.03
C GLY A 68 16.39 2.97 11.83
N HIS A 69 17.05 1.82 11.67
CA HIS A 69 16.75 0.87 10.60
C HIS A 69 15.38 0.20 10.78
N LEU A 70 15.03 -0.18 12.01
CA LEU A 70 13.73 -0.79 12.33
C LEU A 70 12.59 0.21 12.09
N ALA A 71 12.74 1.47 12.49
CA ALA A 71 11.77 2.52 12.22
C ALA A 71 11.56 2.73 10.72
N ARG A 72 12.66 2.71 9.95
CA ARG A 72 12.63 2.83 8.50
C ARG A 72 11.93 1.65 7.83
N LEU A 73 12.28 0.42 8.17
CA LEU A 73 11.57 -0.77 7.68
C LEU A 73 10.09 -0.77 8.10
N THR A 74 9.79 -0.33 9.32
CA THR A 74 8.40 -0.25 9.81
C THR A 74 7.57 0.73 9.00
N LYS A 75 8.13 1.89 8.64
CA LYS A 75 7.45 2.90 7.81
C LYS A 75 7.20 2.41 6.38
N TYR A 76 8.19 1.77 5.76
CA TYR A 76 8.14 1.49 4.32
C TYR A 76 7.60 0.11 3.98
N ALA A 77 7.95 -0.92 4.75
CA ALA A 77 7.77 -2.33 4.37
C ALA A 77 6.91 -3.16 5.34
N ASN A 78 6.60 -2.64 6.54
CA ASN A 78 5.70 -3.30 7.49
C ASN A 78 4.25 -2.90 7.31
N GLY A 79 3.34 -3.83 7.59
CA GLY A 79 1.92 -3.52 7.73
C GLY A 79 1.00 -4.50 7.02
N TYR A 80 1.53 -5.54 6.38
CA TYR A 80 0.72 -6.62 5.85
C TYR A 80 0.11 -7.45 6.98
N HIS A 81 -1.20 -7.57 6.98
CA HIS A 81 -1.99 -8.40 7.89
C HIS A 81 -2.92 -9.28 7.05
N PHE A 82 -2.75 -10.59 7.19
CA PHE A 82 -3.43 -11.57 6.33
C PHE A 82 -4.64 -12.21 7.01
N CYS A 83 -4.72 -12.22 8.35
CA CYS A 83 -5.84 -12.85 9.03
C CYS A 83 -7.10 -11.98 8.97
N ASN A 84 -8.21 -12.50 8.45
CA ASN A 84 -9.43 -11.72 8.26
C ASN A 84 -10.38 -11.72 9.48
N TYR A 85 -10.16 -12.58 10.48
CA TYR A 85 -11.06 -12.68 11.65
C TYR A 85 -10.37 -12.36 12.99
N ARG A 86 -9.05 -12.51 13.10
CA ARG A 86 -8.29 -12.29 14.34
C ARG A 86 -7.25 -11.21 14.20
N LYS A 87 -7.05 -10.49 15.30
CA LYS A 87 -5.92 -9.58 15.45
C LYS A 87 -4.63 -10.40 15.51
N SER A 88 -3.65 -9.99 14.73
CA SER A 88 -2.29 -10.48 14.82
C SER A 88 -1.34 -9.34 14.47
N GLU A 89 -0.06 -9.49 14.81
CA GLU A 89 0.91 -8.49 14.39
C GLU A 89 1.01 -8.48 12.86
N PRO A 90 1.08 -7.28 12.25
CA PRO A 90 1.45 -7.16 10.85
C PRO A 90 2.87 -7.67 10.62
N VAL A 91 3.11 -8.18 9.42
CA VAL A 91 4.39 -8.67 8.97
C VAL A 91 5.01 -7.71 7.94
N PHE A 92 6.32 -7.77 7.86
CA PHE A 92 7.12 -7.08 6.87
C PHE A 92 7.14 -7.90 5.59
N ASN A 93 7.12 -7.24 4.44
CA ASN A 93 7.43 -7.87 3.16
C ASN A 93 8.81 -8.55 3.24
N THR A 94 8.86 -9.86 3.01
CA THR A 94 10.08 -10.67 3.16
C THR A 94 11.19 -10.20 2.22
N ASP A 95 10.90 -10.05 0.93
CA ASP A 95 11.92 -9.77 -0.08
C ASP A 95 12.54 -8.38 0.11
N THR A 96 11.70 -7.36 0.27
CA THR A 96 12.14 -5.98 0.57
C THR A 96 12.95 -5.92 1.86
N SER A 97 12.53 -6.66 2.90
CA SER A 97 13.24 -6.67 4.18
C SER A 97 14.60 -7.36 4.06
N LEU A 98 14.68 -8.50 3.37
CA LEU A 98 15.93 -9.22 3.17
C LEU A 98 16.92 -8.43 2.30
N GLU A 99 16.46 -7.80 1.23
CA GLU A 99 17.30 -6.91 0.41
C GLU A 99 17.81 -5.71 1.23
N TYR A 100 16.96 -5.12 2.07
CA TYR A 100 17.34 -4.03 2.95
C TYR A 100 18.38 -4.47 3.99
N LEU A 101 18.14 -5.58 4.70
CA LEU A 101 19.07 -6.13 5.68
C LEU A 101 20.42 -6.48 5.03
N GLN A 102 20.40 -7.05 3.82
CA GLN A 102 21.60 -7.33 3.04
C GLN A 102 22.38 -6.05 2.69
N ALA A 103 21.67 -4.97 2.36
CA ALA A 103 22.28 -3.68 2.08
C ALA A 103 22.91 -3.05 3.34
N VAL A 104 22.22 -3.11 4.49
CA VAL A 104 22.77 -2.68 5.78
C VAL A 104 24.04 -3.46 6.11
N LEU A 105 23.99 -4.80 6.05
CA LEU A 105 25.12 -5.68 6.32
C LEU A 105 26.34 -5.41 5.41
N THR A 106 26.09 -5.05 4.14
CA THR A 106 27.17 -4.81 3.16
C THR A 106 27.54 -3.33 2.99
N ASN A 107 26.96 -2.46 3.83
CA ASN A 107 27.11 -1.01 3.74
C ASN A 107 26.85 -0.45 2.33
N LYS A 108 25.84 -0.99 1.65
CA LYS A 108 25.38 -0.53 0.34
C LYS A 108 24.23 0.45 0.50
N ASN A 109 24.19 1.46 -0.36
CA ASN A 109 23.04 2.35 -0.43
C ASN A 109 21.82 1.58 -0.99
N PHE A 110 20.72 1.58 -0.23
CA PHE A 110 19.46 0.99 -0.63
C PHE A 110 18.32 1.97 -0.42
N ASN A 111 17.63 2.30 -1.52
CA ASN A 111 16.47 3.17 -1.45
C ASN A 111 15.22 2.37 -1.08
N ILE A 112 14.96 2.23 0.21
CA ILE A 112 13.76 1.54 0.73
C ILE A 112 12.43 2.18 0.28
N ALA A 113 12.44 3.47 -0.12
CA ALA A 113 11.22 4.11 -0.62
C ALA A 113 10.82 3.59 -2.02
N SER A 114 11.75 2.96 -2.73
CA SER A 114 11.53 2.42 -4.07
C SER A 114 12.38 1.15 -4.28
N PRO A 115 12.11 0.06 -3.53
CA PRO A 115 12.88 -1.18 -3.68
C PRO A 115 12.65 -1.77 -5.08
N PRO A 116 13.64 -2.46 -5.66
CA PRO A 116 13.54 -3.02 -7.01
C PRO A 116 12.46 -4.11 -7.09
N ASN A 117 12.41 -5.01 -6.11
CA ASN A 117 11.43 -6.09 -6.04
C ASN A 117 10.31 -5.76 -5.05
N SER A 118 9.26 -5.09 -5.52
CA SER A 118 8.03 -4.96 -4.73
C SER A 118 6.98 -5.90 -5.28
N GLU A 119 6.19 -6.47 -4.38
CA GLU A 119 5.21 -7.55 -4.59
C GLU A 119 4.23 -7.31 -5.73
N VAL A 120 4.02 -6.04 -6.14
CA VAL A 120 3.05 -5.71 -7.19
C VAL A 120 3.74 -5.60 -8.55
N SER A 121 3.36 -6.47 -9.48
CA SER A 121 3.88 -6.43 -10.85
C SER A 121 3.52 -5.11 -11.55
N PRO A 122 4.42 -4.55 -12.38
CA PRO A 122 4.12 -3.36 -13.17
C PRO A 122 2.86 -3.52 -14.03
N GLN A 123 2.63 -4.71 -14.57
CA GLN A 123 1.43 -5.01 -15.36
C GLN A 123 0.16 -4.87 -14.54
N PHE A 124 0.15 -5.35 -13.29
CA PHE A 124 -1.01 -5.23 -12.41
C PHE A 124 -1.27 -3.77 -12.02
N LEU A 125 -0.21 -3.00 -11.74
CA LEU A 125 -0.32 -1.56 -11.47
C LEU A 125 -0.99 -0.83 -12.64
N GLU A 126 -0.58 -1.11 -13.88
CA GLU A 126 -1.16 -0.50 -15.08
C GLU A 126 -2.61 -0.95 -15.33
N ILE A 127 -2.95 -2.20 -15.05
CA ILE A 127 -4.34 -2.71 -15.09
C ILE A 127 -5.21 -1.93 -14.10
N CYS A 128 -4.74 -1.78 -12.85
CA CYS A 128 -5.47 -1.04 -11.83
C CYS A 128 -5.61 0.43 -12.20
N ALA A 129 -4.55 1.09 -12.66
CA ALA A 129 -4.60 2.49 -13.07
C ALA A 129 -5.50 2.73 -14.29
N SER A 130 -5.74 1.69 -15.11
CA SER A 130 -6.64 1.74 -16.25
C SER A 130 -8.10 1.40 -15.90
N SER A 131 -8.38 0.95 -14.67
CA SER A 131 -9.73 0.61 -14.20
C SER A 131 -10.30 1.73 -13.32
N PRO A 132 -11.41 2.40 -13.72
CA PRO A 132 -12.04 3.41 -12.88
C PRO A 132 -12.49 2.88 -11.50
N GLY A 133 -12.89 1.60 -11.43
CA GLY A 133 -13.24 0.92 -10.19
C GLY A 133 -12.05 0.80 -9.24
N ALA A 134 -10.94 0.25 -9.73
CA ALA A 134 -9.72 0.11 -8.93
C ALA A 134 -9.16 1.47 -8.49
N VAL A 135 -9.07 2.44 -9.43
CA VAL A 135 -8.61 3.80 -9.16
C VAL A 135 -9.42 4.46 -8.03
N THR A 136 -10.75 4.31 -8.05
CA THR A 136 -11.64 4.85 -7.01
C THR A 136 -11.32 4.23 -5.64
N HIS A 137 -11.21 2.90 -5.57
CA HIS A 137 -10.89 2.23 -4.31
C HIS A 137 -9.54 2.65 -3.76
N ILE A 138 -8.50 2.67 -4.60
CA ILE A 138 -7.16 3.02 -4.16
C ILE A 138 -7.10 4.47 -3.69
N GLN A 139 -7.70 5.41 -4.43
CA GLN A 139 -7.70 6.82 -4.05
C GLN A 139 -8.46 7.07 -2.75
N ASN A 140 -9.58 6.40 -2.53
CA ASN A 140 -10.30 6.48 -1.27
C ASN A 140 -9.47 5.92 -0.12
N ALA A 141 -8.70 4.86 -0.33
CA ALA A 141 -7.84 4.27 0.70
C ALA A 141 -6.62 5.14 1.02
N LEU A 142 -6.12 5.86 0.01
CA LEU A 142 -4.99 6.75 0.15
C LEU A 142 -5.31 8.02 0.92
N THR A 143 -6.58 8.35 1.20
CA THR A 143 -6.88 9.53 2.00
C THR A 143 -6.52 9.28 3.47
N PRO A 144 -6.05 10.29 4.22
CA PRO A 144 -5.91 10.16 5.66
C PRO A 144 -7.26 9.88 6.31
N SER A 145 -7.28 9.16 7.42
CA SER A 145 -8.50 9.02 8.20
C SER A 145 -8.99 10.41 8.66
N PRO A 146 -10.30 10.71 8.62
CA PRO A 146 -10.85 11.98 9.08
C PRO A 146 -10.49 12.34 10.53
N ASP A 147 -10.25 11.34 11.38
CA ASP A 147 -9.86 11.49 12.78
C ASP A 147 -8.33 11.52 12.99
N GLY A 148 -7.54 11.38 11.92
CA GLY A 148 -6.07 11.36 11.95
C GLY A 148 -5.45 10.15 12.63
N THR A 149 -6.23 9.12 12.98
CA THR A 149 -5.76 7.97 13.77
C THR A 149 -4.94 6.98 12.94
N THR A 150 -5.23 6.87 11.64
CA THR A 150 -4.51 6.01 10.70
C THR A 150 -3.96 6.83 9.53
N GLN A 151 -2.78 6.43 9.05
CA GLN A 151 -2.14 7.06 7.89
C GLN A 151 -3.00 6.92 6.62
N TYR A 152 -3.73 5.82 6.51
CA TYR A 152 -4.58 5.48 5.35
C TYR A 152 -6.01 5.21 5.81
N HIS A 153 -6.96 5.56 4.95
CA HIS A 153 -8.38 5.39 5.23
C HIS A 153 -8.75 3.91 5.31
N LEU A 154 -9.61 3.60 6.28
CA LEU A 154 -10.17 2.25 6.44
C LEU A 154 -11.30 2.03 5.44
N ILE A 155 -11.18 0.98 4.63
CA ILE A 155 -12.16 0.62 3.62
C ILE A 155 -13.13 -0.41 4.23
N PRO A 156 -14.40 -0.04 4.52
CA PRO A 156 -15.34 -0.96 5.13
C PRO A 156 -15.72 -2.06 4.14
N TYR A 157 -15.66 -3.34 4.52
CA TYR A 157 -16.10 -4.45 3.69
C TYR A 157 -17.01 -5.41 4.48
N SER A 158 -17.95 -6.05 3.79
CA SER A 158 -18.89 -7.03 4.38
C SER A 158 -18.68 -8.45 3.86
N LYS A 159 -18.08 -8.58 2.67
CA LYS A 159 -17.77 -9.85 2.02
C LYS A 159 -16.58 -9.70 1.10
N LEU A 160 -15.86 -10.79 0.91
CA LEU A 160 -14.87 -11.01 -0.15
C LEU A 160 -15.35 -12.21 -0.97
N VAL A 161 -14.88 -12.33 -2.21
CA VAL A 161 -15.25 -13.46 -3.07
C VAL A 161 -14.12 -14.49 -3.11
N ASP A 162 -14.47 -15.76 -2.94
CA ASP A 162 -13.48 -16.85 -3.00
C ASP A 162 -12.99 -17.10 -4.43
N ARG A 163 -13.80 -16.73 -5.44
CA ARG A 163 -13.52 -16.87 -6.87
C ARG A 163 -14.24 -15.78 -7.66
N PHE A 164 -13.58 -15.26 -8.69
CA PHE A 164 -14.16 -14.34 -9.67
C PHE A 164 -13.37 -14.42 -10.98
N THR A 165 -13.99 -13.97 -12.06
CA THR A 165 -13.46 -13.95 -13.43
C THR A 165 -13.14 -12.53 -13.87
N LEU A 166 -12.45 -12.37 -15.00
CA LEU A 166 -12.28 -11.04 -15.62
C LEU A 166 -13.61 -10.37 -15.96
N ALA A 167 -14.65 -11.15 -16.29
CA ALA A 167 -15.97 -10.60 -16.59
C ALA A 167 -16.61 -9.96 -15.34
N ASP A 168 -16.36 -10.52 -14.15
CA ASP A 168 -16.84 -9.98 -12.88
C ASP A 168 -16.19 -8.63 -12.53
N LEU A 169 -15.02 -8.33 -13.08
CA LEU A 169 -14.35 -7.02 -12.97
C LEU A 169 -14.85 -5.98 -13.98
N GLN A 170 -15.57 -6.40 -15.02
CA GLN A 170 -16.04 -5.54 -16.12
C GLN A 170 -17.56 -5.30 -16.09
N GLY A 171 -18.27 -5.97 -15.19
CA GLY A 171 -19.73 -6.09 -15.21
C GLY A 171 -20.47 -4.82 -14.80
N ARG A 172 -20.90 -4.02 -15.79
CA ARG A 172 -21.85 -2.89 -15.65
C ARG A 172 -23.23 -3.24 -15.04
N ALA A 173 -23.48 -4.51 -14.68
CA ALA A 173 -24.78 -5.03 -14.26
C ALA A 173 -24.83 -5.56 -12.81
N LEU A 174 -23.71 -5.56 -12.07
CA LEU A 174 -23.60 -6.18 -10.75
C LEU A 174 -23.21 -5.12 -9.70
N GLY A 175 -24.15 -4.24 -9.31
CA GLY A 175 -23.96 -3.17 -8.32
C GLY A 175 -22.89 -3.45 -7.25
N ASP A 176 -23.22 -4.16 -6.17
CA ASP A 176 -22.25 -4.48 -5.10
C ASP A 176 -21.25 -5.60 -5.47
N GLY A 177 -21.42 -6.27 -6.61
CA GLY A 177 -20.60 -7.43 -7.01
C GLY A 177 -19.24 -7.04 -7.60
N GLU A 178 -19.22 -6.05 -8.49
CA GLU A 178 -17.98 -5.54 -9.12
C GLU A 178 -17.04 -4.96 -8.05
N GLU A 179 -17.58 -4.18 -7.11
CA GLU A 179 -16.83 -3.57 -6.02
C GLU A 179 -16.17 -4.63 -5.11
N VAL A 180 -16.86 -5.74 -4.87
CA VAL A 180 -16.33 -6.85 -4.05
C VAL A 180 -15.23 -7.61 -4.81
N ALA A 181 -15.38 -7.81 -6.12
CA ALA A 181 -14.34 -8.44 -6.94
C ALA A 181 -13.07 -7.57 -6.98
N TRP A 182 -13.20 -6.25 -7.19
CA TRP A 182 -12.05 -5.34 -7.14
C TRP A 182 -11.36 -5.31 -5.79
N ARG A 183 -12.10 -5.22 -4.68
CA ARG A 183 -11.51 -5.25 -3.33
C ARG A 183 -10.78 -6.56 -3.06
N THR A 184 -11.36 -7.67 -3.49
CA THR A 184 -10.72 -8.97 -3.38
C THR A 184 -9.42 -8.99 -4.20
N LEU A 185 -9.46 -8.58 -5.47
CA LEU A 185 -8.28 -8.53 -6.32
C LEU A 185 -7.16 -7.63 -5.72
N LEU A 186 -7.51 -6.43 -5.27
CA LEU A 186 -6.60 -5.47 -4.65
C LEU A 186 -5.98 -6.01 -3.35
N LEU A 187 -6.72 -6.79 -2.56
CA LEU A 187 -6.20 -7.48 -1.38
C LEU A 187 -5.15 -8.54 -1.76
N TYR A 188 -5.44 -9.41 -2.74
CA TYR A 188 -4.52 -10.49 -3.11
C TYR A 188 -3.23 -10.01 -3.78
N PHE A 189 -3.28 -8.85 -4.45
CA PHE A 189 -2.10 -8.25 -5.09
C PHE A 189 -1.39 -7.24 -4.20
N GLY A 190 -1.73 -7.18 -2.91
CA GLY A 190 -1.02 -6.36 -1.92
C GLY A 190 -1.28 -4.85 -2.03
N SER A 191 -2.31 -4.41 -2.78
CA SER A 191 -2.78 -3.03 -2.70
C SER A 191 -3.43 -2.76 -1.35
N PHE A 192 -4.22 -3.74 -0.88
CA PHE A 192 -4.89 -3.71 0.40
C PHE A 192 -4.44 -4.87 1.28
N THR A 193 -4.73 -4.73 2.55
CA THR A 193 -4.51 -5.71 3.60
C THR A 193 -5.63 -5.59 4.63
N PHE A 194 -5.80 -6.55 5.53
CA PHE A 194 -6.79 -6.43 6.60
C PHE A 194 -6.34 -5.38 7.63
N ASP A 195 -7.29 -4.65 8.21
CA ASP A 195 -6.96 -3.77 9.33
C ASP A 195 -6.53 -4.59 10.55
N LYS A 196 -5.39 -4.24 11.15
CA LYS A 196 -4.85 -4.97 12.31
C LYS A 196 -5.78 -4.92 13.54
N GLU A 197 -6.58 -3.86 13.68
CA GLU A 197 -7.47 -3.68 14.82
C GLU A 197 -8.86 -4.29 14.61
N ASN A 198 -9.37 -4.24 13.38
CA ASN A 198 -10.72 -4.67 13.02
C ASN A 198 -10.70 -5.43 11.67
N PRO A 199 -9.99 -6.56 11.58
CA PRO A 199 -9.71 -7.24 10.31
C PRO A 199 -10.97 -7.76 9.62
N SER A 200 -12.02 -8.08 10.38
CA SER A 200 -13.30 -8.58 9.85
C SER A 200 -14.20 -7.51 9.24
N LYS A 201 -13.82 -6.23 9.37
CA LYS A 201 -14.66 -5.10 8.95
C LYS A 201 -13.97 -4.15 7.99
N PHE A 202 -12.65 -4.03 8.09
CA PHE A 202 -11.92 -3.02 7.33
C PHE A 202 -10.71 -3.60 6.61
N LEU A 203 -10.47 -3.06 5.43
CA LEU A 203 -9.20 -3.16 4.71
C LEU A 203 -8.46 -1.83 4.82
N THR A 204 -7.16 -1.84 4.60
CA THR A 204 -6.33 -0.64 4.52
C THR A 204 -5.16 -0.84 3.58
N ILE A 205 -4.41 0.22 3.30
CA ILE A 205 -3.15 0.11 2.58
C ILE A 205 -2.08 -0.37 3.56
N PRO A 206 -1.31 -1.42 3.22
CA PRO A 206 -0.38 -2.04 4.15
C PRO A 206 0.74 -1.09 4.57
N ASN A 207 1.35 -0.38 3.62
CA ASN A 207 2.56 0.40 3.88
C ASN A 207 2.80 1.48 2.84
N HIS A 208 3.82 2.28 3.09
CA HIS A 208 4.18 3.40 2.23
C HIS A 208 4.66 2.99 0.83
N ILE A 209 5.32 1.83 0.68
CA ILE A 209 5.73 1.33 -0.64
C ILE A 209 4.50 1.05 -1.51
N ALA A 210 3.52 0.31 -0.98
CA ALA A 210 2.28 0.02 -1.69
C ALA A 210 1.53 1.32 -2.06
N ALA A 211 1.36 2.22 -1.09
CA ALA A 211 0.71 3.51 -1.29
C ALA A 211 1.34 4.30 -2.45
N THR A 212 2.68 4.44 -2.43
CA THR A 212 3.44 5.18 -3.44
C THR A 212 3.36 4.51 -4.80
N ARG A 213 3.46 3.18 -4.88
CA ARG A 213 3.42 2.46 -6.18
C ARG A 213 2.09 2.59 -6.89
N PHE A 214 0.98 2.34 -6.21
CA PHE A 214 -0.33 2.52 -6.82
C PHE A 214 -0.59 3.99 -7.13
N GLY A 215 -0.30 4.87 -6.18
CA GLY A 215 -0.53 6.30 -6.35
C GLY A 215 0.24 6.89 -7.54
N THR A 216 1.54 6.62 -7.63
CA THR A 216 2.38 7.12 -8.73
C THR A 216 1.96 6.58 -10.08
N THR A 217 1.53 5.32 -10.14
CA THR A 217 1.08 4.72 -11.40
C THR A 217 -0.23 5.37 -11.86
N ILE A 218 -1.14 5.67 -10.94
CA ILE A 218 -2.35 6.46 -11.22
C ILE A 218 -1.97 7.86 -11.74
N LEU A 219 -1.07 8.58 -11.06
CA LEU A 219 -0.64 9.91 -11.50
C LEU A 219 0.04 9.88 -12.87
N ARG A 220 0.87 8.86 -13.14
CA ARG A 220 1.54 8.67 -14.44
C ARG A 220 0.50 8.44 -15.55
N ARG A 221 -0.51 7.61 -15.29
CA ARG A 221 -1.58 7.31 -16.26
C ARG A 221 -2.32 8.56 -16.73
N PHE A 222 -2.50 9.53 -15.83
CA PHE A 222 -3.14 10.81 -16.13
C PHE A 222 -2.18 11.91 -16.62
N GLY A 223 -0.88 11.59 -16.79
CA GLY A 223 0.14 12.58 -17.19
C GLY A 223 0.38 13.66 -16.13
N LEU A 224 0.15 13.34 -14.86
CA LEU A 224 0.19 14.29 -13.75
C LEU A 224 1.41 14.15 -12.85
N LEU A 225 2.12 13.02 -12.89
CA LEU A 225 3.18 12.68 -11.93
C LEU A 225 4.19 13.83 -11.71
N ASP A 226 4.88 14.26 -12.77
CA ASP A 226 5.91 15.30 -12.67
C ASP A 226 5.30 16.66 -12.30
N SER A 227 4.21 17.03 -12.97
CA SER A 227 3.53 18.31 -12.70
C SER A 227 3.02 18.42 -11.26
N MET A 228 2.60 17.31 -10.66
CA MET A 228 2.07 17.27 -9.30
C MET A 228 3.19 17.26 -8.27
N ARG A 229 4.28 16.54 -8.53
CA ARG A 229 5.48 16.58 -7.68
C ARG A 229 6.02 17.99 -7.58
N ASP A 230 6.17 18.67 -8.72
CA ASP A 230 6.63 20.06 -8.75
C ASP A 230 5.64 20.98 -8.05
N ALA A 231 4.35 20.88 -8.38
CA ALA A 231 3.30 21.71 -7.77
C ALA A 231 3.28 21.61 -6.24
N VAL A 232 3.38 20.40 -5.70
CA VAL A 232 3.33 20.17 -4.24
C VAL A 232 4.65 20.58 -3.57
N ARG A 233 5.79 20.45 -4.25
CA ARG A 233 7.07 21.03 -3.80
C ARG A 233 7.02 22.56 -3.73
N PHE A 234 6.51 23.23 -4.76
CA PHE A 234 6.36 24.69 -4.79
C PHE A 234 5.33 25.18 -3.76
N LEU A 235 4.26 24.42 -3.51
CA LEU A 235 3.32 24.70 -2.42
C LEU A 235 4.03 24.75 -1.06
N ALA A 236 4.87 23.76 -0.76
CA ALA A 236 5.60 23.71 0.51
C ALA A 236 6.62 24.85 0.66
N LEU A 237 7.27 25.24 -0.44
CA LEU A 237 8.32 26.26 -0.42
C LEU A 237 7.79 27.71 -0.51
N HIS A 238 6.67 27.92 -1.20
CA HIS A 238 6.20 29.26 -1.59
C HIS A 238 4.72 29.52 -1.33
N GLY A 239 3.96 28.51 -0.89
CA GLY A 239 2.51 28.63 -0.69
C GLY A 239 1.70 28.74 -1.98
N ASP A 240 2.26 28.34 -3.14
CA ASP A 240 1.54 28.37 -4.41
C ASP A 240 0.48 27.25 -4.47
N ILE A 241 -0.77 27.63 -4.32
CA ILE A 241 -1.93 26.74 -4.37
C ILE A 241 -2.47 26.50 -5.79
N ILE A 242 -2.10 27.33 -6.78
CA ILE A 242 -2.70 27.31 -8.12
C ILE A 242 -2.26 26.09 -8.91
N ALA A 243 -0.96 25.75 -8.87
CA ALA A 243 -0.44 24.58 -9.55
C ALA A 243 -1.05 23.26 -9.00
N PRO A 244 -1.13 23.05 -7.66
CA PRO A 244 -1.87 21.93 -7.10
C PRO A 244 -3.33 21.88 -7.56
N LEU A 245 -4.09 22.97 -7.41
CA LEU A 245 -5.51 23.01 -7.84
C LEU A 245 -5.70 22.77 -9.35
N THR A 246 -4.73 23.16 -10.17
CA THR A 246 -4.77 22.87 -11.61
C THR A 246 -4.59 21.38 -11.89
N GLY A 247 -3.63 20.73 -11.23
CA GLY A 247 -3.45 19.29 -11.33
C GLY A 247 -4.66 18.51 -10.81
N TYR A 248 -5.34 19.03 -9.77
CA TYR A 248 -6.58 18.48 -9.25
C TYR A 248 -7.64 18.39 -10.33
N ARG A 249 -7.85 19.53 -11.00
CA ARG A 249 -8.89 19.69 -11.99
C ARG A 249 -8.63 18.78 -13.18
N LYS A 250 -7.36 18.60 -13.55
CA LYS A 250 -6.96 17.66 -14.59
C LYS A 250 -7.22 16.21 -14.18
N LEU A 251 -6.90 15.83 -12.93
CA LEU A 251 -7.20 14.50 -12.40
C LEU A 251 -8.70 14.23 -12.43
N MET A 252 -9.51 15.20 -11.97
CA MET A 252 -10.97 15.12 -12.01
C MET A 252 -11.53 15.02 -13.43
N ALA A 253 -10.99 15.79 -14.37
CA ALA A 253 -11.42 15.76 -15.77
C ALA A 253 -11.02 14.48 -16.50
N GLY A 254 -9.92 13.84 -16.08
CA GLY A 254 -9.43 12.59 -16.66
C GLY A 254 -10.13 11.35 -16.12
N ARG A 255 -10.81 11.42 -14.95
CA ARG A 255 -11.56 10.29 -14.41
C ARG A 255 -12.75 9.98 -15.32
N ASP A 256 -12.86 8.71 -15.73
CA ASP A 256 -14.12 8.19 -16.26
C ASP A 256 -15.16 8.28 -15.14
N ILE A 257 -16.11 9.21 -15.31
CA ILE A 257 -17.15 9.47 -14.33
C ILE A 257 -18.09 8.25 -14.33
N LYS A 258 -18.02 7.44 -13.26
CA LYS A 258 -19.01 6.38 -13.02
C LYS A 258 -20.43 6.98 -13.04
N PRO A 259 -21.48 6.21 -13.38
CA PRO A 259 -22.86 6.65 -13.17
C PRO A 259 -23.04 7.10 -11.70
N GLY A 260 -23.42 8.37 -11.49
CA GLY A 260 -23.52 8.98 -10.16
C GLY A 260 -22.30 9.83 -9.73
N GLY A 261 -21.20 9.85 -10.48
CA GLY A 261 -20.03 10.67 -10.16
C GLY A 261 -20.26 12.17 -10.25
N TYR A 262 -21.29 12.62 -10.97
CA TYR A 262 -21.76 14.01 -10.95
C TYR A 262 -22.55 14.39 -9.69
N ALA A 263 -22.97 13.40 -8.89
CA ALA A 263 -23.69 13.60 -7.63
C ALA A 263 -22.76 13.57 -6.41
N MET A 264 -21.44 13.42 -6.62
CA MET A 264 -20.46 13.44 -5.53
C MET A 264 -20.38 14.85 -4.92
N THR A 265 -20.26 14.92 -3.60
CA THR A 265 -20.08 16.18 -2.88
C THR A 265 -18.67 16.73 -3.09
N GLU A 266 -18.48 18.04 -2.88
CA GLU A 266 -17.14 18.66 -2.91
C GLU A 266 -16.14 17.92 -2.01
N TRP A 267 -16.61 17.49 -0.83
CA TRP A 267 -15.82 16.69 0.11
C TRP A 267 -15.36 15.36 -0.50
N GLN A 268 -16.25 14.64 -1.17
CA GLN A 268 -15.93 13.37 -1.85
C GLN A 268 -14.96 13.57 -3.05
N HIS A 269 -14.89 14.76 -3.61
CA HIS A 269 -13.92 15.06 -4.66
C HIS A 269 -12.53 15.40 -4.08
N ARG A 270 -12.45 16.16 -2.97
CA ARG A 270 -11.22 16.75 -2.39
C ARG A 270 -10.12 15.73 -2.04
N ASP A 271 -10.50 14.50 -1.86
CA ASP A 271 -9.72 13.39 -1.31
C ASP A 271 -8.65 12.80 -2.25
N SER A 272 -8.55 13.30 -3.48
CA SER A 272 -7.79 12.63 -4.55
C SER A 272 -6.28 12.88 -4.55
N PHE A 273 -5.75 13.62 -3.57
CA PHE A 273 -4.41 14.23 -3.64
C PHE A 273 -3.34 13.69 -2.73
N HIS A 274 -3.71 12.84 -1.77
CA HIS A 274 -2.76 12.39 -0.76
C HIS A 274 -1.52 11.72 -1.39
N ILE A 275 -1.66 11.08 -2.55
CA ILE A 275 -0.55 10.52 -3.33
C ILE A 275 0.56 11.54 -3.61
N ALA A 276 0.21 12.73 -4.09
CA ALA A 276 1.21 13.73 -4.47
C ALA A 276 1.89 14.33 -3.23
N ILE A 277 1.22 14.26 -2.07
CA ILE A 277 1.76 14.63 -0.77
C ILE A 277 2.73 13.55 -0.25
N LEU A 278 2.39 12.27 -0.41
CA LEU A 278 3.24 11.13 -0.02
C LEU A 278 4.64 11.18 -0.65
N GLU A 279 4.75 11.74 -1.86
CA GLU A 279 6.01 11.88 -2.56
C GLU A 279 6.73 13.21 -2.30
N ASN A 280 6.19 14.08 -1.45
CA ASN A 280 6.78 15.39 -1.20
C ASN A 280 7.89 15.29 -0.13
N PRO A 281 9.17 15.41 -0.50
CA PRO A 281 10.27 15.39 0.48
C PRO A 281 10.23 16.59 1.44
N GLY A 282 9.52 17.68 1.10
CA GLY A 282 9.31 18.83 1.98
C GLY A 282 8.19 18.63 3.00
N LEU A 283 7.41 17.55 2.90
CA LEU A 283 6.40 17.15 3.87
C LEU A 283 6.73 15.80 4.52
N ASP A 284 7.85 15.18 4.15
CA ASP A 284 8.37 14.00 4.82
C ASP A 284 8.84 14.42 6.22
N PRO A 285 8.38 13.79 7.32
CA PRO A 285 8.81 14.11 8.69
C PRO A 285 10.31 13.84 8.98
N GLN A 286 11.15 13.70 7.96
CA GLN A 286 12.58 13.37 8.05
C GLN A 286 13.47 14.48 8.64
N VAL A 287 12.90 15.59 9.15
CA VAL A 287 13.67 16.56 9.90
C VAL A 287 13.02 16.79 11.26
N GLU A 288 13.37 15.92 12.21
CA GLU A 288 13.30 16.27 13.63
C GLU A 288 14.29 17.41 13.85
N TYR A 289 13.78 18.65 13.82
CA TYR A 289 14.54 19.78 14.29
C TYR A 289 14.48 19.80 15.81
N GLU A 290 15.62 19.63 16.47
CA GLU A 290 15.75 19.92 17.89
C GLU A 290 15.76 21.45 18.06
N VAL A 291 14.60 22.02 18.42
CA VAL A 291 14.48 23.45 18.72
C VAL A 291 15.12 23.71 20.09
N THR A 292 16.39 24.08 20.10
CA THR A 292 17.04 24.60 21.31
C THR A 292 16.60 26.04 21.54
N LYS A 293 15.79 26.24 22.58
CA LYS A 293 15.43 27.58 23.06
C LYS A 293 16.68 28.22 23.66
N VAL A 294 17.21 29.26 23.02
CA VAL A 294 18.31 30.04 23.59
C VAL A 294 17.77 30.79 24.80
N GLU A 295 18.18 30.37 26.00
CA GLU A 295 17.92 31.12 27.22
C GLU A 295 18.92 32.30 27.31
N ALA A 296 18.36 33.50 27.18
CA ALA A 296 18.92 34.83 27.43
C ALA A 296 19.65 35.55 26.27
N PRO A 297 19.38 36.87 26.09
CA PRO A 297 20.06 37.71 25.11
C PRO A 297 21.43 38.14 25.65
N VAL A 298 22.49 37.79 24.91
CA VAL A 298 23.82 38.38 25.13
C VAL A 298 23.78 39.82 24.60
N TRP A 299 23.83 40.77 25.54
CA TRP A 299 24.05 42.18 25.24
C TRP A 299 25.44 42.35 24.62
N LEU A 300 25.49 42.71 23.34
CA LEU A 300 26.69 43.28 22.70
C LEU A 300 26.91 44.67 23.30
N ILE A 301 27.80 44.77 24.29
CA ILE A 301 28.43 46.03 24.67
C ILE A 301 29.56 46.26 23.67
N LEU A 302 29.43 47.33 22.89
CA LEU A 302 30.50 47.90 22.08
C LEU A 302 31.59 48.48 23.01
N SER A 303 32.83 48.10 22.75
CA SER A 303 34.04 48.89 23.06
C SER A 303 35.05 48.66 21.95
#